data_AF-A0A5J4J4U1-F1
#
_entry.id   AF-A0A5J4J4U1-F1
#
_cell.length_a   1.000
_cell.length_b   1.000
_cell.length_c   1.000
_cell.angle_alpha   90.00
_cell.angle_beta   90.00
_cell.angle_gamma   90.00
#
_symmetry.space_group_name_H-M   'P 1'
#
loop_
_entity.id
_entity.type
_entity.pdbx_description
1 polymer ?
#
loop_
_entity_poly.entity_id
_entity_poly.type
_entity_poly.pdbx_seq_one_letter_code
_entity_poly.pdbx_strand_id
1 'polypeptide(L)'
;MDKTILDEIGFDTSSDFDGWHTNVYGAHKISKHFPSYIETKYTFDKSQNFSEYKLVNEYYEMADSLPKIKKFDDYLAYLSDKDVYIVVALKDAASKHLANKLEVLGATTNWDYNEKYSYVGLFNPAKNFSEELIKPHSINKKFPIKTNRPFSAEISSAAKISSDFSKITINQRGDILKNKVKRGLNFVIFNANMDSVLDVANFDTYKEANPERQ
;
A
#
# COMPACT_ATOMS: atom_id res chain seq x y z
N MET A 1 15.57 19.18 21.25
CA MET A 1 14.10 19.23 21.30
C MET A 1 13.74 19.77 22.66
N ASP A 2 12.99 20.85 22.72
CA ASP A 2 12.57 21.46 23.99
C ASP A 2 11.68 20.45 24.73
N LYS A 3 12.11 19.93 25.89
CA LYS A 3 11.40 18.86 26.60
C LYS A 3 10.03 19.30 27.11
N THR A 4 9.85 20.60 27.30
CA THR A 4 8.61 21.28 27.67
C THR A 4 7.45 20.97 26.74
N ILE A 5 7.65 20.94 25.42
CA ILE A 5 6.55 20.66 24.47
C ILE A 5 6.11 19.20 24.53
N LEU A 6 7.06 18.27 24.70
CA LEU A 6 6.75 16.85 24.83
C LEU A 6 6.01 16.56 26.14
N ASP A 7 6.41 17.21 27.23
CA ASP A 7 5.72 17.09 28.51
C ASP A 7 4.30 17.72 28.46
N GLU A 8 4.13 18.86 27.79
CA GLU A 8 2.82 19.54 27.61
C GLU A 8 1.80 18.67 26.87
N ILE A 9 2.23 17.84 25.93
CA ILE A 9 1.33 16.96 25.17
C ILE A 9 1.16 15.58 25.81
N GLY A 10 1.74 15.37 27.00
CA GLY A 10 1.75 14.07 27.67
C GLY A 10 2.46 13.00 26.86
N PHE A 11 3.51 13.39 26.12
CA PHE A 11 4.33 12.47 25.33
C PHE A 11 5.19 11.63 26.27
N ASP A 12 4.95 10.32 26.29
CA ASP A 12 5.72 9.36 27.05
C ASP A 12 6.67 8.64 26.10
N THR A 13 7.95 8.96 26.21
CA THR A 13 8.97 8.40 25.32
C THR A 13 9.11 6.88 25.42
N SER A 14 8.63 6.24 26.49
CA SER A 14 8.65 4.78 26.64
C SER A 14 7.53 4.08 25.89
N SER A 15 6.41 4.77 25.65
CA SER A 15 5.20 4.18 25.06
C SER A 15 4.76 4.83 23.75
N ASP A 16 5.25 6.02 23.42
CA ASP A 16 4.92 6.78 22.21
C ASP A 16 5.98 6.69 21.11
N PHE A 17 7.10 6.01 21.37
CA PHE A 17 8.09 5.62 20.36
C PHE A 17 7.92 4.16 19.93
N ASP A 18 8.22 3.87 18.67
CA ASP A 18 8.51 2.55 18.13
C ASP A 18 9.92 2.58 17.53
N GLY A 19 10.91 2.17 18.32
CA GLY A 19 12.32 2.34 18.02
C GLY A 19 12.72 3.83 18.00
N TRP A 20 13.21 4.31 16.86
CA TRP A 20 13.63 5.70 16.67
C TRP A 20 12.52 6.61 16.10
N HIS A 21 11.35 6.05 15.78
CA HIS A 21 10.24 6.78 15.20
C HIS A 21 9.09 6.89 16.19
N THR A 22 8.40 8.03 16.16
CA THR A 22 7.15 8.18 16.90
C THR A 22 6.11 7.19 16.38
N ASN A 23 5.51 6.41 17.27
CA ASN A 23 4.43 5.49 16.91
C ASN A 23 3.11 6.26 16.72
N VAL A 24 2.04 5.56 16.34
CA VAL A 24 0.76 6.22 16.00
C VAL A 24 0.19 7.05 17.16
N TYR A 25 0.38 6.62 18.41
CA TYR A 25 -0.13 7.32 19.60
C TYR A 25 0.66 8.59 19.87
N GLY A 26 1.98 8.52 19.79
CA GLY A 26 2.84 9.70 19.87
C GLY A 26 2.58 10.68 18.74
N ALA A 27 2.36 10.18 17.52
CA ALA A 27 2.11 11.00 16.35
C ALA A 27 0.76 11.72 16.48
N HIS A 28 -0.25 11.05 17.04
CA HIS A 28 -1.54 11.65 17.34
C HIS A 28 -1.41 12.78 18.38
N LYS A 29 -0.68 12.57 19.48
CA LYS A 29 -0.44 13.61 20.51
C LYS A 29 0.22 14.85 19.92
N ILE A 30 1.27 14.64 19.11
CA ILE A 30 1.97 15.73 18.41
C ILE A 30 1.01 16.44 17.44
N SER A 31 0.33 15.70 16.58
CA SER A 31 -0.53 16.26 15.52
C SER A 31 -1.73 17.02 16.09
N LYS A 32 -2.25 16.62 17.25
CA LYS A 32 -3.35 17.32 17.92
C LYS A 32 -2.90 18.64 18.54
N HIS A 33 -1.68 18.70 19.05
CA HIS A 33 -1.19 19.89 19.75
C HIS A 33 -0.53 20.90 18.81
N PHE A 34 0.15 20.44 17.77
CA PHE A 34 0.96 21.26 16.89
C PHE A 34 0.19 22.41 16.21
N PRO A 35 -1.05 22.21 15.69
CA PRO A 35 -1.84 23.30 15.13
C PRO A 35 -2.12 24.40 16.17
N SER A 36 -2.60 24.01 17.35
CA SER A 36 -2.90 24.94 18.45
C SER A 36 -1.66 25.68 18.94
N TYR A 37 -0.51 25.00 19.02
CA TYR A 37 0.76 25.59 19.41
C TYR A 37 1.20 26.66 18.40
N ILE A 38 1.11 26.36 17.09
CA ILE A 38 1.43 27.33 16.03
C ILE A 38 0.49 28.53 16.12
N GLU A 39 -0.82 28.31 16.23
CA GLU A 39 -1.82 29.38 16.32
C GLU A 39 -1.61 30.30 17.54
N THR A 40 -1.18 29.73 18.66
CA THR A 40 -1.01 30.48 19.92
C THR A 40 0.31 31.24 19.96
N LYS A 41 1.38 30.69 19.37
CA LYS A 41 2.73 31.27 19.43
C LYS A 41 3.10 32.12 18.23
N TYR A 42 2.46 31.87 17.09
CA TYR A 42 2.70 32.58 15.85
C TYR A 42 1.39 33.19 15.38
N THR A 43 1.45 34.43 14.88
CA THR A 43 0.27 35.11 14.31
C THR A 43 -0.03 34.47 12.95
N PHE A 44 -0.72 33.32 12.99
CA PHE A 44 -1.06 32.56 11.80
C PHE A 44 -2.41 33.04 11.25
N ASP A 45 -2.41 33.55 10.03
CA ASP A 45 -3.63 33.96 9.36
C ASP A 45 -4.39 32.73 8.83
N LYS A 46 -5.52 32.41 9.48
CA LYS A 46 -6.41 31.29 9.13
C LYS A 46 -7.18 31.52 7.82
N SER A 47 -7.15 32.73 7.24
CA SER A 47 -7.89 33.05 6.03
C SER A 47 -7.36 32.31 4.79
N GLN A 48 -6.12 31.79 4.85
CA GLN A 48 -5.61 30.85 3.87
C GLN A 48 -6.10 29.44 4.19
N ASN A 49 -7.36 29.18 3.81
CA ASN A 49 -7.88 27.83 3.67
C ASN A 49 -7.07 27.14 2.56
N PHE A 50 -5.94 26.53 2.92
CA PHE A 50 -5.21 25.67 2.02
C PHE A 50 -6.12 24.49 1.69
N SER A 51 -6.61 24.44 0.46
CA SER A 51 -7.33 23.28 -0.09
C SER A 51 -6.59 21.96 0.15
N GLU A 52 -5.26 22.05 0.27
CA GLU A 52 -4.33 20.99 0.66
C GLU A 52 -4.54 20.49 2.10
N TYR A 53 -4.90 21.35 3.06
CA TYR A 53 -5.17 20.94 4.45
C TYR A 53 -6.48 20.14 4.56
N LYS A 54 -7.49 20.50 3.75
CA LYS A 54 -8.73 19.73 3.66
C LYS A 54 -8.48 18.34 3.08
N LEU A 55 -7.65 18.26 2.03
CA LEU A 55 -7.17 16.99 1.45
C LEU A 55 -6.38 16.13 2.47
N VAL A 56 -5.58 16.76 3.34
CA VAL A 56 -4.82 16.07 4.40
C VAL A 56 -5.73 15.56 5.52
N ASN A 57 -6.76 16.30 5.91
CA ASN A 57 -7.74 15.80 6.90
C ASN A 57 -8.60 14.66 6.32
N GLU A 58 -9.07 14.80 5.07
CA GLU A 58 -9.74 13.72 4.34
C GLU A 58 -8.81 12.48 4.22
N TYR A 59 -7.50 12.68 4.08
CA TYR A 59 -6.49 11.63 4.05
C TYR A 59 -6.36 10.87 5.37
N TYR A 60 -6.31 11.56 6.53
CA TYR A 60 -6.25 10.89 7.83
C TYR A 60 -7.54 10.14 8.15
N GLU A 61 -8.69 10.73 7.84
CA GLU A 61 -9.98 10.04 7.98
C GLU A 61 -10.06 8.82 7.06
N MET A 62 -9.55 8.90 5.82
CA MET A 62 -9.51 7.76 4.90
C MET A 62 -8.55 6.64 5.37
N ALA A 63 -7.35 6.98 5.81
CA ALA A 63 -6.33 6.01 6.24
C ALA A 63 -6.76 5.20 7.49
N ASP A 64 -7.46 5.83 8.44
CA ASP A 64 -8.08 5.14 9.59
C ASP A 64 -9.40 4.43 9.23
N SER A 65 -10.05 4.80 8.12
CA SER A 65 -11.32 4.22 7.69
C SER A 65 -11.21 2.99 6.80
N LEU A 66 -10.02 2.63 6.31
CA LEU A 66 -9.89 1.43 5.48
C LEU A 66 -10.24 0.21 6.33
N PRO A 67 -11.34 -0.50 6.02
CA PRO A 67 -11.71 -1.67 6.78
C PRO A 67 -10.53 -2.65 6.70
N LYS A 68 -10.10 -3.18 7.85
CA LYS A 68 -9.10 -4.25 7.92
C LYS A 68 -9.71 -5.54 7.37
N ILE A 69 -9.89 -5.59 6.06
CA ILE A 69 -10.48 -6.71 5.36
C ILE A 69 -9.43 -7.82 5.31
N LYS A 70 -9.66 -8.86 6.11
CA LYS A 70 -8.74 -10.00 6.23
C LYS A 70 -9.00 -11.10 5.21
N LYS A 71 -10.22 -11.15 4.66
CA LYS A 71 -10.61 -12.15 3.67
C LYS A 71 -10.24 -11.65 2.29
N PHE A 72 -9.56 -12.48 1.53
CA PHE A 72 -9.08 -12.11 0.20
C PHE A 72 -10.22 -11.70 -0.75
N ASP A 73 -11.33 -12.43 -0.74
CA ASP A 73 -12.47 -12.18 -1.63
C ASP A 73 -13.14 -10.83 -1.32
N ASP A 74 -13.38 -10.57 -0.04
CA ASP A 74 -13.95 -9.30 0.42
C ASP A 74 -13.03 -8.13 0.07
N TYR A 75 -11.70 -8.35 0.08
CA TYR A 75 -10.71 -7.33 -0.25
C TYR A 75 -10.75 -6.98 -1.74
N LEU A 76 -10.78 -7.99 -2.61
CA LEU A 76 -10.89 -7.78 -4.05
C LEU A 76 -12.23 -7.13 -4.42
N ALA A 77 -13.33 -7.56 -3.79
CA ALA A 77 -14.65 -6.96 -3.99
C ALA A 77 -14.70 -5.49 -3.54
N TYR A 78 -14.04 -5.15 -2.44
CA TYR A 78 -13.93 -3.76 -1.99
C TYR A 78 -13.11 -2.89 -2.94
N LEU A 79 -12.10 -3.45 -3.62
CA LEU A 79 -11.24 -2.69 -4.53
C LEU A 79 -11.82 -2.52 -5.94
N SER A 80 -12.71 -3.41 -6.38
CA SER A 80 -13.22 -3.42 -7.75
C SER A 80 -14.11 -2.22 -8.11
N ASP A 81 -14.65 -1.52 -7.10
CA ASP A 81 -15.50 -0.34 -7.27
C ASP A 81 -14.75 0.99 -7.01
N LYS A 82 -13.43 0.95 -6.79
CA LYS A 82 -12.62 2.11 -6.43
C LYS A 82 -11.79 2.64 -7.62
N ASP A 83 -11.75 3.96 -7.80
CA ASP A 83 -10.78 4.60 -8.72
C ASP A 83 -9.40 4.72 -8.07
N VAL A 84 -8.74 3.57 -7.91
CA VAL A 84 -7.39 3.45 -7.34
C VAL A 84 -6.51 2.59 -8.24
N TYR A 85 -5.20 2.74 -8.10
CA TYR A 85 -4.23 1.85 -8.72
C TYR A 85 -3.88 0.73 -7.75
N ILE A 86 -4.10 -0.51 -8.18
CA ILE A 86 -3.87 -1.72 -7.43
C ILE A 86 -2.63 -2.39 -8.02
N VAL A 87 -1.55 -2.38 -7.25
CA VAL A 87 -0.25 -2.90 -7.69
C VAL A 87 0.00 -4.22 -7.00
N VAL A 88 0.21 -5.28 -7.77
CA VAL A 88 0.27 -6.66 -7.30
C VAL A 88 1.61 -7.28 -7.67
N ALA A 89 2.21 -8.00 -6.73
CA ALA A 89 3.41 -8.80 -6.97
C ALA A 89 3.32 -10.13 -6.22
N LEU A 90 3.70 -11.21 -6.90
CA LEU A 90 3.78 -12.54 -6.29
C LEU A 90 5.16 -12.80 -5.69
N LYS A 91 5.20 -13.42 -4.51
CA LYS A 91 6.41 -14.06 -3.95
C LYS A 91 6.17 -15.54 -3.73
N ASP A 92 7.17 -16.35 -4.09
CA ASP A 92 7.22 -17.82 -3.93
C ASP A 92 6.15 -18.57 -4.74
N ALA A 93 4.90 -18.58 -4.27
CA ALA A 93 3.81 -19.35 -4.85
C ALA A 93 2.44 -18.73 -4.54
N ALA A 94 1.50 -18.94 -5.46
CA ALA A 94 0.08 -18.65 -5.26
C ALA A 94 -0.76 -19.87 -5.65
N SER A 95 -1.91 -20.04 -5.00
CA SER A 95 -2.91 -21.02 -5.43
C SER A 95 -3.59 -20.56 -6.71
N LYS A 96 -3.74 -21.43 -7.72
CA LYS A 96 -4.49 -21.14 -8.95
C LYS A 96 -5.88 -20.59 -8.66
N HIS A 97 -6.64 -21.27 -7.80
CA HIS A 97 -8.02 -20.88 -7.51
C HIS A 97 -8.12 -19.46 -6.95
N LEU A 98 -7.20 -19.10 -6.05
CA LEU A 98 -7.17 -17.76 -5.47
C LEU A 98 -6.54 -16.75 -6.44
N ALA A 99 -5.53 -17.11 -7.21
CA ALA A 99 -4.93 -16.22 -8.20
C ALA A 99 -5.92 -15.81 -9.31
N ASN A 100 -6.78 -16.74 -9.76
CA ASN A 100 -7.85 -16.44 -10.71
C ASN A 100 -8.88 -15.43 -10.17
N LYS A 101 -9.01 -15.26 -8.84
CA LYS A 101 -9.93 -14.24 -8.30
C LYS A 101 -9.51 -12.81 -8.65
N LEU A 102 -8.26 -12.59 -9.07
CA LEU A 102 -7.82 -11.31 -9.63
C LEU A 102 -8.58 -10.91 -10.91
N GLU A 103 -9.31 -11.83 -11.54
CA GLU A 103 -10.24 -11.53 -12.65
C GLU A 103 -11.26 -10.45 -12.25
N VAL A 104 -11.63 -10.36 -10.97
CA VAL A 104 -12.51 -9.30 -10.43
C VAL A 104 -11.90 -7.90 -10.61
N LEU A 105 -10.56 -7.80 -10.70
CA LEU A 105 -9.83 -6.56 -10.97
C LEU A 105 -9.49 -6.37 -12.46
N GLY A 106 -9.94 -7.28 -13.33
CA GLY A 106 -9.66 -7.27 -14.76
C GLY A 106 -8.46 -8.11 -15.19
N ALA A 107 -7.90 -8.96 -14.30
CA ALA A 107 -6.87 -9.91 -14.73
C ALA A 107 -7.44 -10.91 -15.74
N THR A 108 -6.62 -11.26 -16.73
CA THR A 108 -6.88 -12.16 -17.85
C THR A 108 -5.87 -13.32 -17.91
N THR A 109 -4.82 -13.26 -17.08
CA THR A 109 -3.80 -14.30 -17.00
C THR A 109 -4.41 -15.64 -16.62
N ASN A 110 -4.09 -16.68 -17.40
CA ASN A 110 -4.43 -18.06 -17.06
C ASN A 110 -3.31 -18.71 -16.24
N TRP A 111 -3.64 -19.09 -15.01
CA TRP A 111 -2.73 -19.77 -14.10
C TRP A 111 -2.83 -21.29 -14.28
N ASP A 112 -1.73 -21.94 -14.67
CA ASP A 112 -1.68 -23.42 -14.72
C ASP A 112 -1.31 -24.02 -13.35
N TYR A 113 -1.94 -25.14 -13.01
CA TYR A 113 -1.69 -25.89 -11.78
C TYR A 113 -0.30 -26.54 -11.91
N ASN A 114 0.56 -26.43 -10.90
CA ASN A 114 1.89 -27.05 -10.77
C ASN A 114 3.13 -26.23 -11.16
N GLU A 115 3.00 -24.96 -11.53
CA GLU A 115 4.18 -24.17 -11.88
C GLU A 115 4.53 -23.06 -10.90
N LYS A 116 5.83 -22.77 -10.82
CA LYS A 116 6.38 -21.68 -10.03
C LYS A 116 6.42 -20.42 -10.88
N TYR A 117 5.53 -19.50 -10.56
CA TYR A 117 5.34 -18.27 -11.32
C TYR A 117 6.05 -17.10 -10.68
N SER A 118 6.54 -16.21 -11.54
CA SER A 118 6.68 -14.81 -11.20
C SER A 118 5.48 -14.08 -11.80
N TYR A 119 4.90 -13.16 -11.03
CA TYR A 119 3.72 -12.42 -11.46
C TYR A 119 3.76 -10.99 -10.97
N VAL A 120 3.43 -10.07 -11.86
CA VAL A 120 3.24 -8.65 -11.56
C VAL A 120 1.96 -8.17 -12.21
N GLY A 121 1.24 -7.28 -11.54
CA GLY A 121 0.01 -6.69 -12.07
C GLY A 121 -0.13 -5.24 -11.64
N LEU A 122 -0.67 -4.42 -12.53
CA LEU A 122 -1.14 -3.07 -12.27
C LEU A 122 -2.58 -2.99 -12.76
N PHE A 123 -3.51 -2.75 -11.86
CA PHE A 123 -4.93 -2.65 -12.17
C PHE A 123 -5.45 -1.28 -11.78
N ASN A 124 -6.32 -0.71 -12.59
CA ASN A 124 -7.23 0.35 -12.21
C ASN A 124 -8.59 0.01 -12.85
N PRO A 125 -9.60 -0.38 -12.05
CA PRO A 125 -10.89 -0.85 -12.57
C PRO A 125 -11.58 0.11 -13.56
N ALA A 126 -11.32 1.42 -13.46
CA ALA A 126 -11.94 2.43 -14.29
C ALA A 126 -11.14 2.82 -15.55
N LYS A 127 -9.86 2.45 -15.65
CA LYS A 127 -8.94 3.04 -16.64
C LYS A 127 -8.19 2.00 -17.45
N ASN A 128 -7.30 1.26 -16.81
CA ASN A 128 -6.30 0.43 -17.48
C ASN A 128 -5.92 -0.73 -16.57
N PHE A 129 -5.55 -1.85 -17.18
CA PHE A 129 -4.83 -2.91 -16.51
C PHE A 129 -3.63 -3.34 -17.34
N SER A 130 -2.60 -3.84 -16.68
CA SER A 130 -1.48 -4.50 -17.32
C SER A 130 -0.88 -5.49 -16.35
N GLU A 131 -0.68 -6.70 -16.81
CA GLU A 131 -0.14 -7.80 -16.01
C GLU A 131 0.91 -8.57 -16.81
N GLU A 132 1.71 -9.34 -16.10
CA GLU A 132 2.65 -10.28 -16.72
C GLU A 132 2.88 -11.46 -15.80
N LEU A 133 2.85 -12.65 -16.42
CA LEU A 133 3.12 -13.93 -15.80
C LEU A 133 4.24 -14.63 -16.58
N ILE A 134 5.37 -14.88 -15.94
CA ILE A 134 6.51 -15.57 -16.56
C ILE A 134 6.85 -16.82 -15.76
N LYS A 135 7.22 -17.86 -16.50
CA LYS A 135 7.71 -19.14 -15.99
C LYS A 135 9.19 -19.30 -16.43
N PRO A 136 10.08 -19.79 -15.57
CA PRO A 136 10.19 -19.59 -14.13
C PRO A 136 11.11 -18.41 -13.78
N HIS A 137 11.26 -17.44 -14.70
CA HIS A 137 12.22 -16.34 -14.57
C HIS A 137 11.69 -15.21 -13.69
N SER A 138 12.59 -14.36 -13.19
CA SER A 138 12.18 -13.12 -12.53
C SER A 138 11.59 -12.14 -13.54
N ILE A 139 10.64 -11.35 -13.05
CA ILE A 139 10.04 -10.23 -13.76
C ILE A 139 10.50 -8.94 -13.08
N ASN A 140 10.87 -7.95 -13.89
CA ASN A 140 11.00 -6.58 -13.43
C ASN A 140 10.30 -5.69 -14.46
N LYS A 141 9.27 -4.98 -14.03
CA LYS A 141 8.42 -4.17 -14.90
C LYS A 141 8.20 -2.80 -14.33
N LYS A 142 8.36 -1.80 -15.19
CA LYS A 142 8.06 -0.41 -14.88
C LYS A 142 6.82 0.01 -15.64
N PHE A 143 5.82 0.46 -14.89
CA PHE A 143 4.56 0.97 -15.43
C PHE A 143 4.53 2.49 -15.27
N PRO A 144 4.75 3.27 -16.35
CA PRO A 144 4.53 4.70 -16.33
C PRO A 144 3.03 4.99 -16.35
N ILE A 145 2.56 5.80 -15.42
CA ILE A 145 1.13 6.08 -15.27
C ILE A 145 0.91 7.57 -15.50
N LYS A 146 0.14 7.87 -16.56
CA LYS A 146 -0.18 9.23 -17.00
C LYS A 146 -1.47 9.70 -16.34
N THR A 147 -1.36 10.37 -15.20
CA THR A 147 -2.45 11.13 -14.57
C THR A 147 -2.08 12.62 -14.51
N ASN A 148 -2.94 13.44 -13.90
CA ASN A 148 -2.63 14.83 -13.59
C ASN A 148 -1.34 14.98 -12.75
N ARG A 149 -0.98 13.93 -11.97
CA ARG A 149 0.28 13.82 -11.22
C ARG A 149 1.00 12.53 -11.64
N PRO A 150 1.82 12.56 -12.71
CA PRO A 150 2.45 11.35 -13.24
C PRO A 150 3.33 10.66 -12.19
N PHE A 151 3.27 9.34 -12.17
CA PHE A 151 4.11 8.50 -11.32
C PHE A 151 4.47 7.20 -12.04
N SER A 152 5.35 6.39 -11.46
CA SER A 152 5.64 5.06 -12.00
C SER A 152 5.62 3.99 -10.93
N ALA A 153 5.02 2.84 -11.24
CA ALA A 153 5.12 1.65 -10.42
C ALA A 153 6.22 0.74 -10.98
N GLU A 154 7.26 0.48 -10.19
CA GLU A 154 8.30 -0.50 -10.50
C GLU A 154 8.04 -1.75 -9.67
N ILE A 155 7.70 -2.83 -10.35
CA ILE A 155 7.29 -4.10 -9.76
C ILE A 155 8.29 -5.16 -10.15
N SER A 156 8.78 -5.92 -9.18
CA SER A 156 9.60 -7.08 -9.44
C SER A 156 9.06 -8.30 -8.68
N SER A 157 9.10 -9.45 -9.32
CA SER A 157 8.63 -10.73 -8.77
C SER A 157 9.58 -11.84 -9.24
N ALA A 158 9.89 -12.76 -8.34
CA ALA A 158 10.69 -13.93 -8.63
C ALA A 158 10.09 -15.15 -7.92
N ALA A 159 9.83 -16.17 -8.72
CA ALA A 159 9.52 -17.52 -8.28
C ALA A 159 10.62 -18.09 -7.35
N LYS A 160 10.26 -19.08 -6.54
CA LYS A 160 11.21 -19.76 -5.64
C LYS A 160 12.43 -20.37 -6.32
N ILE A 161 12.33 -20.67 -7.62
CA ILE A 161 13.44 -21.24 -8.40
C ILE A 161 14.43 -20.18 -8.89
N SER A 162 13.98 -18.94 -9.11
CA SER A 162 14.81 -17.91 -9.76
C SER A 162 15.52 -16.98 -8.78
N SER A 163 15.01 -16.81 -7.55
CA SER A 163 15.62 -16.00 -6.46
C SER A 163 14.66 -15.69 -5.30
N ASP A 164 13.37 -16.05 -5.40
CA ASP A 164 12.37 -15.92 -4.34
C ASP A 164 12.26 -14.52 -3.72
N PHE A 165 11.91 -13.51 -4.52
CA PHE A 165 11.69 -12.15 -4.04
C PHE A 165 10.45 -11.52 -4.66
N SER A 166 9.97 -10.46 -4.02
CA SER A 166 8.97 -9.56 -4.59
C SER A 166 9.31 -8.15 -4.12
N LYS A 167 9.05 -7.16 -4.95
CA LYS A 167 9.26 -5.76 -4.61
C LYS A 167 8.27 -4.93 -5.39
N ILE A 168 7.51 -4.09 -4.69
CA ILE A 168 6.73 -3.03 -5.30
C ILE A 168 7.35 -1.71 -4.86
N THR A 169 7.61 -0.84 -5.83
CA THR A 169 8.02 0.54 -5.61
C THR A 169 7.07 1.46 -6.34
N ILE A 170 6.43 2.38 -5.62
CA ILE A 170 5.74 3.51 -6.25
C ILE A 170 6.70 4.69 -6.20
N ASN A 171 7.27 5.03 -7.35
CA ASN A 171 8.17 6.17 -7.48
C ASN A 171 7.35 7.41 -7.75
N GLN A 172 7.23 8.22 -6.70
CA GLN A 172 6.63 9.54 -6.78
C GLN A 172 7.59 10.56 -6.17
N ARG A 173 8.19 11.41 -7.01
CA ARG A 173 9.01 12.55 -6.59
C ARG A 173 10.13 12.24 -5.56
N GLY A 174 10.59 10.99 -5.48
CA GLY A 174 11.69 10.56 -4.60
C GLY A 174 11.30 9.67 -3.43
N ASP A 175 10.00 9.53 -3.13
CA ASP A 175 9.54 8.60 -2.09
C ASP A 175 9.45 7.17 -2.64
N ILE A 176 10.05 6.23 -1.91
CA ILE A 176 10.12 4.81 -2.25
C ILE A 176 9.30 4.04 -1.21
N LEU A 177 8.04 3.78 -1.51
CA LEU A 177 7.20 2.92 -0.68
C LEU A 177 7.48 1.46 -1.05
N LYS A 178 8.00 0.70 -0.08
CA LYS A 178 8.29 -0.75 -0.20
C LYS A 178 7.28 -1.54 0.61
N ASN A 179 6.67 -2.55 0.01
CA ASN A 179 5.81 -3.47 0.76
C ASN A 179 6.63 -4.34 1.73
N LYS A 180 6.03 -4.75 2.87
CA LYS A 180 6.59 -5.83 3.71
C LYS A 180 6.34 -7.16 3.01
N VAL A 181 7.33 -7.60 2.26
CA VAL A 181 7.22 -8.74 1.34
C VAL A 181 7.02 -10.04 2.12
N LYS A 182 5.88 -10.70 1.90
CA LYS A 182 5.57 -12.02 2.44
C LYS A 182 5.22 -12.99 1.30
N ARG A 183 5.20 -14.29 1.59
CA ARG A 183 4.76 -15.31 0.63
C ARG A 183 3.34 -15.00 0.13
N GLY A 184 3.07 -15.33 -1.13
CA GLY A 184 1.76 -15.14 -1.77
C GLY A 184 1.66 -13.81 -2.52
N LEU A 185 0.44 -13.31 -2.66
CA LEU A 185 0.14 -12.07 -3.37
C LEU A 185 0.34 -10.88 -2.43
N ASN A 186 1.13 -9.92 -2.87
CA ASN A 186 1.39 -8.68 -2.17
C ASN A 186 0.74 -7.53 -2.95
N PHE A 187 0.05 -6.65 -2.25
CA PHE A 187 -0.72 -5.54 -2.80
C PHE A 187 -0.18 -4.22 -2.27
N VAL A 188 -0.17 -3.21 -3.14
CA VAL A 188 -0.03 -1.80 -2.78
C VAL A 188 -1.15 -1.04 -3.48
N ILE A 189 -1.98 -0.35 -2.71
CA ILE A 189 -3.13 0.41 -3.23
C ILE A 189 -2.75 1.88 -3.23
N PHE A 190 -2.78 2.51 -4.39
CA PHE A 190 -2.35 3.89 -4.58
C PHE A 190 -3.48 4.75 -5.14
N ASN A 191 -3.73 5.89 -4.49
CA ASN A 191 -4.69 6.88 -4.95
C ASN A 191 -3.94 8.02 -5.66
N ALA A 192 -4.10 8.13 -6.97
CA ALA A 192 -3.42 9.15 -7.77
C ALA A 192 -3.97 10.56 -7.59
N ASN A 193 -5.19 10.72 -7.05
CA ASN A 193 -5.74 12.03 -6.75
C ASN A 193 -5.15 12.59 -5.45
N MET A 194 -4.94 11.70 -4.47
CA MET A 194 -4.40 12.03 -3.15
C MET A 194 -2.87 11.92 -3.06
N ASP A 195 -2.22 11.42 -4.11
CA ASP A 195 -0.77 11.26 -4.16
C ASP A 195 -0.22 10.35 -3.05
N SER A 196 -0.96 9.28 -2.73
CA SER A 196 -0.66 8.47 -1.55
C SER A 196 -1.00 7.00 -1.67
N VAL A 197 -0.27 6.18 -0.92
CA VAL A 197 -0.61 4.78 -0.69
C VAL A 197 -1.69 4.71 0.37
N LEU A 198 -2.82 4.12 0.00
CA LEU A 198 -3.96 3.89 0.88
C LEU A 198 -3.74 2.64 1.74
N ASP A 199 -3.25 1.56 1.15
CA ASP A 199 -3.09 0.27 1.84
C ASP A 199 -1.95 -0.58 1.29
N VAL A 200 -1.43 -1.46 2.14
CA VAL A 200 -0.46 -2.51 1.80
C VAL A 200 -0.94 -3.82 2.41
N ALA A 201 -1.50 -4.69 1.57
CA ALA A 201 -2.01 -5.98 1.98
C ALA A 201 -1.15 -7.14 1.48
N ASN A 202 -1.24 -8.28 2.18
CA ASN A 202 -0.64 -9.54 1.73
C ASN A 202 -1.59 -10.70 2.02
N PHE A 203 -1.71 -11.58 1.04
CA PHE A 203 -2.52 -12.79 1.13
C PHE A 203 -1.67 -14.00 0.74
N ASP A 204 -1.42 -14.88 1.72
CA ASP A 204 -0.74 -16.15 1.50
C ASP A 204 -1.73 -17.17 0.92
N THR A 205 -2.01 -17.01 -0.37
CA THR A 205 -2.98 -17.84 -1.08
C THR A 205 -2.55 -19.31 -1.19
N TYR A 206 -1.26 -19.62 -1.06
CA TYR A 206 -0.80 -21.00 -1.00
C TYR A 206 -1.23 -21.66 0.33
N LYS A 207 -1.06 -20.95 1.45
CA LYS A 207 -1.50 -21.42 2.77
C LYS A 207 -3.02 -21.57 2.85
N GLU A 208 -3.76 -20.59 2.35
CA GLU A 208 -5.23 -20.63 2.36
C GLU A 208 -5.79 -21.82 1.57
N ALA A 209 -5.16 -22.18 0.45
CA ALA A 209 -5.58 -23.33 -0.35
C ALA A 209 -5.06 -24.68 0.15
N ASN A 210 -4.05 -24.69 1.02
CA ASN A 210 -3.43 -25.92 1.56
C ASN A 210 -3.30 -25.84 3.09
N PRO A 211 -4.42 -25.76 3.83
CA PRO A 211 -4.40 -25.55 5.27
C PRO A 211 -3.70 -26.69 6.04
N GLU A 212 -3.70 -27.90 5.48
CA GLU A 212 -3.11 -29.13 6.07
C GLU A 212 -1.58 -29.25 5.87
N ARG A 213 -0.96 -28.40 5.04
CA ARG A 213 0.50 -28.41 4.81
C ARG A 213 1.24 -27.41 5.71
N GLN A 214 0.71 -27.18 6.92
CA GLN A 214 1.28 -26.30 7.94
C GLN A 214 2.27 -27.02 8.84
#